data_AF-A0A846EC23-F1
#
_entry.id   AF-A0A846EC23-F1
#
_cell.length_a   1.000
_cell.length_b   1.000
_cell.length_c   1.000
_cell.angle_alpha   90.00
_cell.angle_beta   90.00
_cell.angle_gamma   90.00
#
_symmetry.space_group_name_H-M   'P 1'
#
loop_
_entity.id
_entity.type
_entity.pdbx_description
1 polymer ?
#
loop_
_entity_poly.entity_id
_entity_poly.type
_entity_poly.pdbx_seq_one_letter_code
_entity_poly.pdbx_strand_id
1 'polypeptide(L)'
;MQDQKPHRNIPQGAIIAVSALMLAVGAGTAFWAINTRQDPSPSPAPTAQASPTPGEQPVTPVQETVQVYWIRDTGSSFQLTPKPVAVESGVQDESDRLAAAFNHLLSGSDSPADTSAIPPGTQLRGVEVRNDGVYVNLSQEFTQGGGSASMSGRVWQVVYTATATAPNRPVWILVEGQPIEYLGGEGLTLDQPLTRTSVERDFPI
;
A
#
# COMPACT_ATOMS: atom_id res chain seq x y z
N MET A 1 61.82 22.02 -30.44
CA MET A 1 60.51 22.45 -30.94
C MET A 1 59.47 21.82 -30.00
N GLN A 2 59.30 22.31 -28.76
CA GLN A 2 58.55 23.54 -28.39
C GLN A 2 57.10 23.47 -28.92
N ASP A 3 56.02 23.66 -28.16
CA ASP A 3 55.77 24.50 -26.97
C ASP A 3 54.47 24.01 -26.28
N GLN A 4 54.45 23.83 -24.96
CA GLN A 4 53.92 24.73 -23.90
C GLN A 4 52.41 24.60 -23.55
N LYS A 5 52.18 24.41 -22.25
CA LYS A 5 50.91 24.50 -21.48
C LYS A 5 50.53 25.99 -21.27
N PRO A 6 49.33 26.33 -20.73
CA PRO A 6 49.26 26.65 -19.27
C PRO A 6 47.89 26.33 -18.58
N HIS A 7 47.90 25.79 -17.35
CA HIS A 7 47.55 26.38 -16.02
C HIS A 7 46.09 26.85 -15.84
N ARG A 8 45.40 26.55 -14.71
CA ARG A 8 45.65 27.07 -13.35
C ARG A 8 44.69 26.38 -12.32
N ASN A 9 45.20 25.72 -11.26
CA ASN A 9 45.21 26.06 -9.79
C ASN A 9 43.80 26.21 -9.13
N ILE A 10 43.46 25.88 -7.86
CA ILE A 10 44.12 26.00 -6.53
C ILE A 10 43.44 25.03 -5.47
N PRO A 11 43.57 25.11 -4.11
CA PRO A 11 44.20 24.07 -3.29
C PRO A 11 43.39 23.51 -2.08
N GLN A 12 44.01 22.50 -1.45
CA GLN A 12 44.03 22.02 -0.05
C GLN A 12 43.04 22.52 1.02
N GLY A 13 42.45 21.53 1.72
CA GLY A 13 42.08 21.61 3.13
C GLY A 13 42.16 20.21 3.77
N ALA A 14 43.15 19.99 4.64
CA ALA A 14 43.29 18.82 5.52
C ALA A 14 42.44 19.03 6.80
N ILE A 15 42.12 18.08 7.70
CA ILE A 15 42.99 17.44 8.73
C ILE A 15 42.06 16.84 9.85
N ILE A 16 42.44 15.70 10.47
CA ILE A 16 42.18 15.22 11.89
C ILE A 16 40.76 14.73 12.28
N ALA A 17 40.49 13.41 12.49
CA ALA A 17 40.64 12.57 13.72
C ALA A 17 39.95 13.14 14.99
N VAL A 18 39.11 12.43 15.75
CA VAL A 18 39.48 11.50 16.85
C VAL A 18 38.20 10.88 17.44
N SER A 19 38.31 9.60 17.80
CA SER A 19 37.35 8.74 18.49
C SER A 19 37.15 9.08 19.97
N ALA A 20 35.96 8.82 20.53
CA ALA A 20 35.80 8.62 21.97
C ALA A 20 34.71 7.57 22.27
N LEU A 21 35.17 6.44 22.80
CA LEU A 21 34.42 5.31 23.35
C LEU A 21 34.26 5.54 24.86
N MET A 22 33.05 5.40 25.41
CA MET A 22 32.83 5.34 26.86
C MET A 22 31.83 4.23 27.20
N LEU A 23 32.36 3.13 27.73
CA LEU A 23 31.62 2.08 28.44
C LEU A 23 31.80 2.33 29.95
N ALA A 24 30.71 2.56 30.68
CA ALA A 24 30.73 2.64 32.13
C ALA A 24 29.92 1.48 32.72
N VAL A 25 30.65 0.55 33.36
CA VAL A 25 30.13 -0.51 34.24
C VAL A 25 30.10 0.04 35.66
N GLY A 26 29.00 -0.19 36.39
CA GLY A 26 28.91 0.16 37.81
C GLY A 26 27.97 -0.79 38.55
N ALA A 27 28.56 -1.73 39.28
CA ALA A 27 27.90 -2.62 40.24
C ALA A 27 27.84 -1.95 41.63
N GLY A 28 26.78 -2.23 42.40
CA GLY A 28 26.68 -1.82 43.80
C GLY A 28 25.69 -2.69 44.56
N THR A 29 26.21 -3.65 45.35
CA THR A 29 25.47 -4.48 46.31
C THR A 29 25.62 -3.91 47.72
N ALA A 30 24.52 -3.80 48.47
CA ALA A 30 24.56 -3.63 49.93
C ALA A 30 23.34 -4.32 50.61
N PHE A 31 23.58 -4.79 51.83
CA PHE A 31 22.98 -5.94 52.54
C PHE A 31 22.10 -5.51 53.75
N TRP A 32 21.48 -6.51 54.41
CA TRP A 32 20.93 -6.54 55.80
C TRP A 32 19.50 -5.98 56.02
N ALA A 33 18.53 -6.57 56.75
CA ALA A 33 18.53 -7.56 57.83
C ALA A 33 17.15 -8.25 58.06
N ILE A 34 17.17 -9.33 58.86
CA ILE A 34 16.20 -10.42 59.08
C ILE A 34 15.14 -10.13 60.18
N ASN A 35 13.91 -10.67 60.06
CA ASN A 35 13.29 -11.39 61.19
C ASN A 35 12.29 -12.48 60.78
N THR A 36 12.61 -13.70 61.24
CA THR A 36 11.96 -15.02 61.13
C THR A 36 10.42 -15.08 61.25
N ARG A 37 9.76 -16.01 60.51
CA ARG A 37 9.16 -17.27 61.01
C ARG A 37 8.57 -18.17 59.88
N GLN A 38 9.03 -19.43 59.86
CA GLN A 38 8.34 -20.69 59.50
C GLN A 38 8.07 -21.07 58.03
N ASP A 39 8.73 -22.17 57.61
CA ASP A 39 8.46 -23.08 56.46
C ASP A 39 7.67 -24.33 56.93
N PRO A 40 7.19 -25.28 56.07
CA PRO A 40 7.00 -25.27 54.60
C PRO A 40 5.67 -25.94 54.11
N SER A 41 5.20 -25.60 52.89
CA SER A 41 4.72 -26.59 51.90
C SER A 41 4.31 -25.94 50.57
N PRO A 42 4.47 -26.66 49.43
CA PRO A 42 4.65 -26.05 48.12
C PRO A 42 3.32 -25.89 47.36
N SER A 43 3.08 -24.71 46.81
CA SER A 43 2.17 -24.53 45.69
C SER A 43 2.84 -23.58 44.70
N PRO A 44 3.13 -23.99 43.45
CA PRO A 44 3.70 -23.09 42.47
C PRO A 44 2.58 -22.20 41.92
N ALA A 45 2.60 -20.91 42.28
CA ALA A 45 1.90 -19.88 41.53
C ALA A 45 2.94 -18.83 41.09
N PRO A 46 2.85 -18.31 39.86
CA PRO A 46 3.97 -17.69 39.18
C PRO A 46 4.31 -16.32 39.74
N THR A 47 5.60 -16.02 39.68
CA THR A 47 6.27 -14.75 39.89
C THR A 47 5.46 -13.56 39.34
N ALA A 48 5.10 -12.62 40.21
CA ALA A 48 4.79 -11.26 39.80
C ALA A 48 6.08 -10.63 39.24
N GLN A 49 6.25 -10.70 37.92
CA GLN A 49 7.28 -9.95 37.21
C GLN A 49 6.90 -8.47 37.22
N ALA A 50 7.75 -7.65 37.79
CA ALA A 50 7.73 -6.21 37.60
C ALA A 50 7.82 -5.92 36.09
N SER A 51 6.80 -5.26 35.55
CA SER A 51 6.78 -4.81 34.16
C SER A 51 7.89 -3.76 33.94
N PRO A 52 8.67 -3.86 32.86
CA PRO A 52 9.55 -2.77 32.47
C PRO A 52 8.68 -1.60 31.99
N THR A 53 8.99 -0.39 32.48
CA THR A 53 8.53 0.89 31.92
C THR A 53 8.77 0.90 30.41
N PRO A 54 7.72 0.96 29.56
CA PRO A 54 7.92 1.14 28.13
C PRO A 54 8.46 2.54 27.88
N GLY A 55 9.68 2.58 27.32
CA GLY A 55 10.26 3.79 26.78
C GLY A 55 9.39 4.38 25.68
N GLU A 56 9.54 5.69 25.51
CA GLU A 56 8.97 6.51 24.46
C GLU A 56 9.33 5.93 23.09
N GLN A 57 8.43 5.09 22.56
CA GLN A 57 8.51 4.56 21.21
C GLN A 57 8.12 5.70 20.26
N PRO A 58 8.89 6.00 19.20
CA PRO A 58 8.51 7.03 18.25
C PRO A 58 7.14 6.68 17.66
N VAL A 59 6.15 7.50 17.98
CA VAL A 59 4.79 7.40 17.43
C VAL A 59 4.85 7.70 15.95
N THR A 60 5.12 6.67 15.15
CA THR A 60 4.88 6.73 13.72
C THR A 60 3.37 6.97 13.57
N PRO A 61 2.92 8.02 12.86
CA PRO A 61 1.49 8.24 12.69
C PRO A 61 0.88 6.97 12.09
N VAL A 62 -0.19 6.46 12.72
CA VAL A 62 -0.92 5.28 12.25
C VAL A 62 -1.56 5.67 10.91
N GLN A 63 -0.88 5.34 9.81
CA GLN A 63 -1.45 5.46 8.48
C GLN A 63 -2.42 4.29 8.28
N GLU A 64 -3.68 4.60 7.97
CA GLU A 64 -4.61 3.57 7.49
C GLU A 64 -4.19 3.17 6.08
N THR A 65 -4.26 1.88 5.77
CA THR A 65 -3.87 1.38 4.43
C THR A 65 -5.07 0.74 3.73
N VAL A 66 -5.16 0.97 2.42
CA VAL A 66 -6.14 0.32 1.52
C VAL A 66 -5.38 -0.46 0.47
N GLN A 67 -5.94 -1.57 -0.01
CA GLN A 67 -5.29 -2.37 -1.04
C GLN A 67 -5.63 -1.84 -2.43
N VAL A 68 -4.60 -1.58 -3.24
CA VAL A 68 -4.73 -1.45 -4.70
C VAL A 68 -4.25 -2.74 -5.36
N TYR A 69 -4.81 -3.06 -6.52
CA TYR A 69 -4.48 -4.29 -7.23
C TYR A 69 -3.76 -4.02 -8.55
N TRP A 70 -2.57 -4.58 -8.67
CA TRP A 70 -1.72 -4.50 -9.86
C TRP A 70 -1.75 -5.79 -10.67
N ILE A 71 -1.36 -5.71 -11.94
CA ILE A 71 -1.24 -6.87 -12.82
C ILE A 71 0.22 -7.28 -12.94
N ARG A 72 0.50 -8.56 -12.75
CA ARG A 72 1.78 -9.18 -13.06
C ARG A 72 1.62 -10.19 -14.18
N ASP A 73 2.44 -10.05 -15.22
CA ASP A 73 2.57 -11.03 -16.29
C ASP A 73 3.50 -12.17 -15.83
N THR A 74 3.02 -13.41 -15.89
CA THR A 74 3.80 -14.61 -15.57
C THR A 74 4.37 -15.32 -16.80
N GLY A 75 4.16 -14.75 -17.99
CA GLY A 75 4.49 -15.33 -19.30
C GLY A 75 3.42 -16.25 -19.86
N SER A 76 2.50 -16.75 -19.03
CA SER A 76 1.41 -17.64 -19.41
C SER A 76 0.01 -17.10 -19.06
N SER A 77 -0.06 -16.16 -18.12
CA SER A 77 -1.29 -15.61 -17.55
C SER A 77 -0.98 -14.28 -16.86
N PHE A 78 -2.01 -13.49 -16.59
CA PHE A 78 -1.93 -12.31 -15.74
C PHE A 78 -2.44 -12.65 -14.34
N GLN A 79 -1.72 -12.19 -13.32
CA GLN A 79 -2.10 -12.36 -11.92
C GLN A 79 -2.35 -11.01 -11.26
N LEU A 80 -3.41 -10.92 -10.44
CA LEU A 80 -3.63 -9.77 -9.58
C LEU A 80 -2.77 -9.84 -8.33
N THR A 81 -2.01 -8.78 -8.07
CA THR A 81 -1.18 -8.64 -6.88
C THR A 81 -1.68 -7.46 -6.03
N PRO A 82 -2.18 -7.71 -4.81
CA PRO A 82 -2.56 -6.63 -3.90
C PRO A 82 -1.32 -5.91 -3.33
N LYS A 83 -1.40 -4.59 -3.21
CA LYS A 83 -0.39 -3.75 -2.56
C LYS A 83 -1.07 -2.74 -1.63
N PRO A 84 -0.57 -2.56 -0.40
CA PRO A 84 -1.09 -1.54 0.49
C PRO A 84 -0.66 -0.17 -0.01
N VAL A 85 -1.58 0.79 0.01
CA VAL A 85 -1.30 2.21 -0.17
C VAL A 85 -1.74 2.97 1.07
N ALA A 86 -0.93 3.94 1.48
CA ALA A 86 -1.24 4.79 2.60
C ALA A 86 -2.39 5.74 2.24
N VAL A 87 -3.37 5.85 3.13
CA VAL A 87 -4.42 6.86 3.08
C VAL A 87 -4.20 7.81 4.25
N GLU A 88 -4.52 9.08 4.05
CA GLU A 88 -4.39 10.11 5.08
C GLU A 88 -5.16 9.70 6.35
N SER A 89 -4.49 9.77 7.50
CA SER A 89 -5.09 9.43 8.78
C SER A 89 -6.26 10.37 9.08
N GLY A 90 -7.41 9.80 9.43
CA GLY A 90 -8.62 10.58 9.78
C GLY A 90 -9.67 10.66 8.67
N VAL A 91 -9.40 10.12 7.47
CA VAL A 91 -10.43 9.92 6.44
C VAL A 91 -11.40 8.82 6.90
N GLN A 92 -12.55 9.23 7.41
CA GLN A 92 -13.58 8.31 7.91
C GLN A 92 -14.47 7.77 6.79
N ASP A 93 -14.72 8.58 5.76
CA ASP A 93 -15.60 8.22 4.66
C ASP A 93 -14.95 7.14 3.77
N GLU A 94 -15.71 6.07 3.49
CA GLU A 94 -15.19 4.97 2.68
C GLU A 94 -14.97 5.37 1.22
N SER A 95 -15.81 6.27 0.68
CA SER A 95 -15.67 6.79 -0.68
C SER A 95 -14.37 7.56 -0.83
N ASP A 96 -14.02 8.40 0.16
CA ASP A 96 -12.77 9.15 0.16
C ASP A 96 -11.54 8.24 0.26
N ARG A 97 -11.60 7.18 1.09
CA ARG A 97 -10.50 6.20 1.18
C ARG A 97 -10.32 5.42 -0.13
N LEU A 98 -11.41 5.01 -0.77
CA LEU A 98 -11.35 4.35 -2.07
C LEU A 98 -10.88 5.31 -3.16
N ALA A 99 -11.30 6.58 -3.13
CA ALA A 99 -10.83 7.60 -4.06
C ALA A 99 -9.31 7.80 -3.96
N ALA A 100 -8.75 7.83 -2.74
CA ALA A 100 -7.30 7.86 -2.53
C ALA A 100 -6.61 6.63 -3.13
N ALA A 101 -7.17 5.43 -2.93
CA ALA A 101 -6.65 4.19 -3.51
C ALA A 101 -6.68 4.21 -5.04
N PHE A 102 -7.78 4.68 -5.65
CA PHE A 102 -7.88 4.82 -7.11
C PHE A 102 -6.91 5.85 -7.68
N ASN A 103 -6.72 6.99 -7.00
CA ASN A 103 -5.72 7.97 -7.43
C ASN A 103 -4.31 7.38 -7.45
N HIS A 104 -3.95 6.56 -6.44
CA HIS A 104 -2.68 5.84 -6.43
C HIS A 104 -2.60 4.76 -7.53
N LEU A 105 -3.70 4.05 -7.80
CA LEU A 105 -3.73 3.08 -8.89
C LEU A 105 -3.51 3.75 -10.26
N LEU A 106 -4.14 4.91 -10.48
CA LEU A 106 -4.08 5.67 -11.72
C LEU A 106 -2.76 6.42 -11.92
N SER A 107 -2.02 6.73 -10.85
CA SER A 107 -0.67 7.30 -10.94
C SER A 107 0.38 6.29 -11.44
N GLY A 108 0.04 5.00 -11.52
CA GLY A 108 0.95 3.94 -11.92
C GLY A 108 1.71 3.32 -10.75
N SER A 109 2.45 2.26 -11.06
CA SER A 109 3.21 1.46 -10.09
C SER A 109 4.67 1.91 -10.05
N ASP A 110 5.24 2.00 -8.83
CA ASP A 110 6.67 2.23 -8.62
C ASP A 110 7.52 0.96 -8.83
N SER A 111 6.86 -0.21 -8.95
CA SER A 111 7.49 -1.51 -9.11
C SER A 111 7.51 -1.92 -10.59
N PRO A 112 8.67 -2.26 -11.17
CA PRO A 112 8.77 -2.68 -12.57
C PRO A 112 8.11 -4.04 -12.85
N ALA A 113 7.81 -4.82 -11.80
CA ALA A 113 7.14 -6.12 -11.90
C ALA A 113 5.61 -6.02 -11.88
N ASP A 114 5.08 -4.84 -11.57
CA ASP A 114 3.67 -4.57 -11.38
C ASP A 114 3.23 -3.54 -12.43
N THR A 115 2.26 -3.92 -13.26
CA THR A 115 1.77 -3.11 -14.39
C THR A 115 0.30 -2.74 -14.21
N SER A 116 -0.16 -1.76 -14.97
CA SER A 116 -1.56 -1.38 -15.05
C SER A 116 -2.09 -1.62 -16.46
N ALA A 117 -3.28 -2.22 -16.56
CA ALA A 117 -4.03 -2.32 -17.81
C ALA A 117 -5.00 -1.14 -18.02
N ILE A 118 -5.05 -0.21 -17.05
CA ILE A 118 -5.78 1.05 -17.19
C ILE A 118 -4.98 1.99 -18.13
N PRO A 119 -5.60 2.57 -19.17
CA PRO A 119 -4.90 3.42 -20.12
C PRO A 119 -4.28 4.64 -19.43
N PRO A 120 -3.03 5.00 -19.78
CA PRO A 120 -2.42 6.23 -19.30
C PRO A 120 -3.31 7.45 -19.60
N GLY A 121 -3.38 8.39 -18.66
CA GLY A 121 -4.21 9.58 -18.78
C GLY A 121 -5.66 9.40 -18.29
N THR A 122 -6.06 8.19 -17.89
CA THR A 122 -7.33 7.98 -17.18
C THR A 122 -7.35 8.76 -15.87
N GLN A 123 -8.43 9.51 -15.64
CA GLN A 123 -8.64 10.31 -14.44
C GLN A 123 -9.81 9.75 -13.64
N LEU A 124 -9.71 9.85 -12.31
CA LEU A 124 -10.84 9.60 -11.43
C LEU A 124 -11.76 10.82 -11.43
N ARG A 125 -13.03 10.62 -11.79
CA ARG A 125 -14.09 11.63 -11.68
C ARG A 125 -14.76 11.59 -10.31
N GLY A 126 -14.81 10.42 -9.68
CA GLY A 126 -15.28 10.25 -8.31
C GLY A 126 -15.47 8.78 -7.93
N VAL A 127 -15.53 8.53 -6.63
CA VAL A 127 -16.01 7.26 -6.06
C VAL A 127 -17.17 7.58 -5.14
N GLU A 128 -18.23 6.78 -5.19
CA GLU A 128 -19.35 6.91 -4.28
C GLU A 128 -19.72 5.53 -3.74
N VAL A 129 -19.70 5.38 -2.42
CA VAL A 129 -20.19 4.18 -1.74
C VAL A 129 -21.65 4.40 -1.34
N ARG A 130 -22.52 3.59 -1.91
CA ARG A 130 -23.96 3.56 -1.64
C ARG A 130 -24.36 2.26 -0.97
N ASN A 131 -25.64 2.18 -0.58
CA ASN A 131 -26.21 0.98 0.03
C ASN A 131 -26.22 -0.22 -0.93
N ASP A 132 -26.32 0.01 -2.23
CA ASP A 132 -26.34 -1.01 -3.28
C ASP A 132 -24.94 -1.36 -3.81
N GLY A 133 -23.94 -0.51 -3.59
CA GLY A 133 -22.53 -0.84 -3.76
C GLY A 133 -21.64 0.35 -4.12
N VAL A 134 -20.54 0.10 -4.84
CA VAL A 134 -19.52 1.13 -5.13
C VAL A 134 -19.64 1.61 -6.58
N TYR A 135 -19.74 2.91 -6.76
CA TYR A 135 -19.77 3.57 -8.06
C TYR A 135 -18.41 4.22 -8.30
N VAL A 136 -17.68 3.75 -9.30
CA VAL A 136 -16.37 4.27 -9.70
C VAL A 136 -16.52 5.00 -11.02
N ASN A 137 -16.45 6.33 -10.98
CA ASN A 137 -16.58 7.18 -12.16
C ASN A 137 -15.20 7.59 -12.67
N LEU A 138 -14.92 7.25 -13.93
CA LEU A 138 -13.64 7.44 -14.60
C LEU A 138 -13.81 8.33 -15.84
N SER A 139 -12.70 8.85 -16.35
CA SER A 139 -12.71 9.64 -17.57
C SER A 139 -12.80 8.79 -18.84
N GLN A 140 -13.11 9.41 -19.97
CA GLN A 140 -13.26 8.74 -21.28
C GLN A 140 -12.03 7.91 -21.70
N GLU A 141 -10.82 8.28 -21.30
CA GLU A 141 -9.58 7.54 -21.57
C GLU A 141 -9.65 6.09 -21.06
N PHE A 142 -10.42 5.83 -20.01
CA PHE A 142 -10.64 4.49 -19.48
C PHE A 142 -11.20 3.52 -20.53
N THR A 143 -11.93 4.00 -21.54
CA THR A 143 -12.54 3.14 -22.56
C THR A 143 -11.61 2.83 -23.73
N GLN A 144 -10.40 3.39 -23.76
CA GLN A 144 -9.55 3.35 -24.93
C GLN A 144 -8.55 2.17 -24.88
N GLY A 145 -8.14 1.73 -26.08
CA GLY A 145 -7.00 0.85 -26.30
C GLY A 145 -7.08 -0.57 -25.72
N GLY A 146 -6.07 -1.37 -26.05
CA GLY A 146 -5.87 -2.72 -25.55
C GLY A 146 -6.53 -3.82 -26.38
N GLY A 147 -6.08 -5.06 -26.15
CA GLY A 147 -6.78 -6.27 -26.58
C GLY A 147 -7.63 -6.86 -25.45
N SER A 148 -8.32 -7.97 -25.71
CA SER A 148 -9.25 -8.60 -24.76
C SER A 148 -8.63 -8.85 -23.38
N ALA A 149 -7.40 -9.36 -23.33
CA ALA A 149 -6.72 -9.62 -22.06
C ALA A 149 -6.42 -8.34 -21.26
N SER A 150 -6.02 -7.25 -21.91
CA SER A 150 -5.81 -5.96 -21.25
C SER A 150 -7.14 -5.38 -20.76
N MET A 151 -8.21 -5.50 -21.55
CA MET A 151 -9.54 -5.04 -21.13
C MET A 151 -10.04 -5.85 -19.92
N SER A 152 -9.85 -7.17 -19.91
CA SER A 152 -10.20 -8.03 -18.76
C SER A 152 -9.40 -7.61 -17.52
N GLY A 153 -8.08 -7.52 -17.63
CA GLY A 153 -7.21 -7.09 -16.53
C GLY A 153 -7.62 -5.72 -15.97
N ARG A 154 -8.03 -4.79 -16.82
CA ARG A 154 -8.53 -3.47 -16.43
C ARG A 154 -9.78 -3.57 -15.56
N VAL A 155 -10.74 -4.41 -15.94
CA VAL A 155 -11.95 -4.67 -15.15
C VAL A 155 -11.60 -5.29 -13.80
N TRP A 156 -10.70 -6.28 -13.78
CA TRP A 156 -10.22 -6.88 -12.53
C TRP A 156 -9.59 -5.85 -11.59
N GLN A 157 -8.69 -4.99 -12.08
CA GLN A 157 -8.03 -3.98 -11.24
C GLN A 157 -9.04 -3.03 -10.60
N VAL A 158 -10.04 -2.57 -11.36
CA VAL A 158 -11.09 -1.67 -10.84
C VAL A 158 -11.94 -2.38 -9.79
N VAL A 159 -12.48 -3.56 -10.11
CA VAL A 159 -13.40 -4.27 -9.22
C VAL A 159 -12.71 -4.71 -7.92
N TYR A 160 -11.49 -5.23 -7.99
CA TYR A 160 -10.77 -5.65 -6.78
C TYR A 160 -10.37 -4.48 -5.89
N THR A 161 -9.95 -3.35 -6.49
CA THR A 161 -9.62 -2.13 -5.74
C THR A 161 -10.86 -1.52 -5.09
N ALA A 162 -11.99 -1.42 -5.82
CA ALA A 162 -13.27 -0.93 -5.29
C ALA A 162 -13.81 -1.79 -4.14
N THR A 163 -13.48 -3.09 -4.14
CA THR A 163 -13.95 -4.07 -3.14
C THR A 163 -12.86 -4.46 -2.15
N ALA A 164 -11.77 -3.69 -2.04
CA ALA A 164 -10.63 -4.00 -1.18
C ALA A 164 -11.03 -4.20 0.29
N THR A 165 -12.03 -3.45 0.77
CA THR A 165 -12.54 -3.47 2.15
C THR A 165 -13.78 -4.34 2.33
N ALA A 166 -14.57 -4.58 1.26
CA ALA A 166 -15.71 -5.50 1.27
C ALA A 166 -15.80 -6.30 -0.05
N PRO A 167 -15.21 -7.52 -0.09
CA PRO A 167 -15.06 -8.30 -1.32
C PRO A 167 -16.34 -8.67 -2.07
N ASN A 168 -17.49 -8.69 -1.38
CA ASN A 168 -18.77 -9.13 -1.94
C ASN A 168 -19.63 -7.97 -2.47
N ARG A 169 -19.14 -6.72 -2.39
CA ARG A 169 -19.94 -5.56 -2.74
C ARG A 169 -20.04 -5.40 -4.27
N PRO A 170 -21.22 -5.09 -4.81
CA PRO A 170 -21.37 -4.81 -6.23
C PRO A 170 -20.62 -3.53 -6.62
N VAL A 171 -20.10 -3.49 -7.85
CA VAL A 171 -19.35 -2.36 -8.40
C VAL A 171 -19.96 -1.92 -9.72
N TRP A 172 -20.26 -0.63 -9.83
CA TRP A 172 -20.57 0.03 -11.10
C TRP A 172 -19.36 0.83 -11.56
N ILE A 173 -18.92 0.57 -12.79
CA ILE A 173 -17.95 1.35 -13.52
C ILE A 173 -18.72 2.34 -14.39
N LEU A 174 -18.46 3.61 -14.15
CA LEU A 174 -19.03 4.74 -14.86
C LEU A 174 -17.92 5.42 -15.66
N VAL A 175 -18.28 5.93 -16.83
CA VAL A 175 -17.42 6.79 -17.64
C VAL A 175 -18.16 8.10 -17.89
N GLU A 176 -17.53 9.21 -17.50
CA GLU A 176 -18.12 10.55 -17.57
C GLU A 176 -19.55 10.60 -16.96
N GLY A 177 -19.72 9.90 -15.84
CA GLY A 177 -20.96 9.87 -15.07
C GLY A 177 -22.02 8.90 -15.57
N GLN A 178 -21.77 8.10 -16.61
CA GLN A 178 -22.71 7.12 -17.14
C GLN A 178 -22.20 5.69 -16.97
N PRO A 179 -23.01 4.73 -16.48
CA PRO A 179 -22.62 3.32 -16.46
C PRO A 179 -22.33 2.84 -17.88
N ILE A 180 -21.21 2.14 -18.06
CA ILE A 180 -20.85 1.58 -19.36
C ILE A 180 -21.36 0.14 -19.50
N GLU A 181 -21.86 -0.20 -20.69
CA GLU A 181 -22.20 -1.59 -21.06
C GLU A 181 -21.06 -2.24 -21.84
N TYR A 182 -20.21 -1.44 -22.48
CA TYR A 182 -19.11 -1.88 -23.33
C TYR A 182 -17.80 -1.19 -22.94
N LEU A 183 -16.73 -1.98 -22.87
CA LEU A 183 -15.35 -1.49 -22.72
C LEU A 183 -14.60 -1.69 -24.04
N GLY A 184 -13.99 -0.63 -24.57
CA GLY A 184 -13.30 -0.68 -25.87
C GLY A 184 -14.19 -0.40 -27.08
N GLY A 185 -15.28 0.37 -26.94
CA GLY A 185 -16.22 0.68 -28.02
C GLY A 185 -17.28 -0.42 -28.17
N GLU A 186 -16.92 -1.54 -28.79
CA GLU A 186 -17.76 -2.75 -28.92
C GLU A 186 -17.15 -3.97 -28.22
N GLY A 187 -16.07 -3.79 -27.46
CA GLY A 187 -15.21 -4.85 -26.93
C GLY A 187 -15.87 -5.73 -25.86
N LEU A 188 -15.38 -5.66 -24.62
CA LEU A 188 -15.93 -6.47 -23.54
C LEU A 188 -17.31 -5.93 -23.13
N THR A 189 -18.31 -6.81 -23.10
CA THR A 189 -19.62 -6.51 -22.50
C THR A 189 -19.50 -6.63 -20.98
N LEU A 190 -19.99 -5.62 -20.26
CA LEU A 190 -19.97 -5.56 -18.80
C LEU A 190 -21.40 -5.67 -18.26
N ASP A 191 -21.76 -6.85 -17.77
CA ASP A 191 -23.04 -7.07 -17.10
C ASP A 191 -22.98 -6.50 -15.67
N GLN A 192 -23.32 -5.22 -15.55
CA GLN A 192 -23.21 -4.47 -14.30
C GLN A 192 -24.45 -4.66 -13.39
N PRO A 193 -24.28 -4.61 -12.06
CA PRO A 193 -23.02 -4.40 -11.35
C PRO A 193 -22.10 -5.62 -11.38
N LEU A 194 -20.80 -5.35 -11.35
CA LEU A 194 -19.75 -6.36 -11.31
C LEU A 194 -19.48 -6.79 -9.87
N THR A 195 -19.11 -8.05 -9.69
CA THR A 195 -18.62 -8.62 -8.43
C THR A 195 -17.31 -9.36 -8.71
N ARG A 196 -16.52 -9.66 -7.68
CA ARG A 196 -15.33 -10.51 -7.88
C ARG A 196 -15.67 -11.83 -8.56
N THR A 197 -16.77 -12.47 -8.15
CA THR A 197 -17.24 -13.73 -8.74
C THR A 197 -17.66 -13.59 -10.21
N SER A 198 -18.38 -12.53 -10.59
CA SER A 198 -18.73 -12.33 -12.01
C SER A 198 -17.49 -12.05 -12.84
N VAL A 199 -16.56 -11.25 -12.32
CA VAL A 199 -15.30 -10.95 -13.00
C VAL A 199 -14.42 -12.19 -13.19
N GLU A 200 -14.28 -13.03 -12.15
CA GLU A 200 -13.57 -14.31 -12.20
C GLU A 200 -14.15 -15.27 -13.25
N ARG A 201 -15.47 -15.28 -13.40
CA ARG A 201 -16.19 -16.15 -14.34
C ARG A 201 -16.13 -15.63 -15.78
N ASP A 202 -16.34 -14.34 -15.96
CA ASP A 202 -16.65 -13.74 -17.27
C ASP A 202 -15.41 -13.17 -17.97
N PHE A 203 -14.34 -12.87 -17.22
CA PHE A 203 -13.13 -12.23 -17.73
C PHE A 203 -11.85 -12.97 -17.30
N PRO A 204 -11.58 -14.21 -17.75
CA PRO A 204 -10.38 -14.93 -17.34
C PRO A 204 -9.11 -14.19 -17.78
N ILE A 205 -8.11 -14.12 -16.88
CA ILE A 205 -6.82 -13.47 -17.09
C ILE A 205 -5.66 -14.37 -16.65
#